data_AF-A0A9Q1C959-F1
#
_entry.id   AF-A0A9Q1C959-F1
#
_cell.length_a   1.000
_cell.length_b   1.000
_cell.length_c   1.000
_cell.angle_alpha   90.00
_cell.angle_beta   90.00
_cell.angle_gamma   90.00
#
_symmetry.space_group_name_H-M   'P 1'
#
loop_
_entity.id
_entity.type
_entity.pdbx_description
1 polymer ?
#
loop_
_entity_poly.entity_id
_entity_poly.type
_entity_poly.pdbx_seq_one_letter_code
_entity_poly.pdbx_strand_id
1 'polypeptide(L)'
;MPFNLDKFVASPSVEELDSLKKSEIVKVAKHYGIEFQPLMRKDEIKRYVLEYLVDESVLPSTVLETAITVPTDNTFELKRLEMEMNKEIRLKEMEREREREEREREEREREREEREREMQMQKEKEEREMQMQKEKEEREMQMQREEKAREHEFRLKQLELGVIKGSDPKTGLDTGVFDVSKHVKFVPNFRRIMWRNSLTISKSWVSN
;
A
#
# COMPACT_ATOMS: atom_id res chain seq x y z
N MET A 1 -33.35 63.08 35.65
CA MET A 1 -33.53 64.32 36.43
C MET A 1 -32.98 65.48 35.61
N PRO A 2 -33.69 66.61 35.47
CA PRO A 2 -33.11 67.78 34.82
C PRO A 2 -31.93 68.31 35.66
N PHE A 3 -30.79 68.60 35.00
CA PHE A 3 -29.65 69.23 35.66
C PHE A 3 -30.06 70.60 36.22
N ASN A 4 -29.67 70.87 37.46
CA ASN A 4 -29.92 72.14 38.11
C ASN A 4 -28.57 72.80 38.43
N LEU A 5 -28.32 73.95 37.79
CA LEU A 5 -27.06 74.67 37.88
C LEU A 5 -26.79 75.16 39.31
N ASP A 6 -27.80 75.69 39.99
CA ASP A 6 -27.65 76.28 41.33
C ASP A 6 -27.26 75.22 42.37
N LYS A 7 -27.79 74.00 42.23
CA LYS A 7 -27.43 72.86 43.08
C LYS A 7 -25.99 72.41 42.86
N PHE A 8 -25.57 72.38 41.59
CA PHE A 8 -24.20 71.99 41.23
C PHE A 8 -23.18 73.05 41.69
N VAL A 9 -23.49 74.34 41.59
CA VAL A 9 -22.62 75.41 42.07
C VAL A 9 -22.50 75.38 43.61
N ALA A 10 -23.55 74.99 44.32
CA ALA A 10 -23.52 74.86 45.78
C ALA A 10 -22.67 73.68 46.27
N SER A 11 -22.61 72.58 45.53
CA SER A 11 -21.80 71.40 45.87
C SER A 11 -21.34 70.67 44.60
N PRO A 12 -20.28 71.17 43.92
CA PRO A 12 -19.84 70.57 42.67
C PRO A 12 -19.18 69.23 42.91
N SER A 13 -19.61 68.22 42.14
CA SER A 13 -19.09 66.85 42.19
C SER A 13 -18.57 66.42 40.83
N VAL A 14 -17.48 65.65 40.85
CA VAL A 14 -16.84 65.08 39.65
C VAL A 14 -17.76 64.12 38.93
N GLU A 15 -18.45 63.26 39.68
CA GLU A 15 -19.37 62.26 39.12
C GLU A 15 -20.57 62.93 38.43
N GLU A 16 -21.05 64.03 39.00
CA GLU A 16 -22.11 64.82 38.39
C GLU A 16 -21.62 65.43 37.07
N LEU A 17 -20.43 66.06 37.06
CA LEU A 17 -19.83 66.67 35.87
C LEU A 17 -19.58 65.67 34.72
N ASP A 18 -19.19 64.44 35.04
CA ASP A 18 -18.98 63.35 34.08
C ASP A 18 -20.28 62.93 33.37
N SER A 19 -21.38 62.94 34.12
CA SER A 19 -22.71 62.56 33.63
C SER A 19 -23.40 63.66 32.80
N LEU A 20 -22.94 64.91 32.87
CA LEU A 20 -23.59 66.05 32.20
C LEU A 20 -23.50 65.99 30.67
N LYS A 21 -24.51 66.58 30.01
CA LYS A 21 -24.51 66.79 28.56
C LYS A 21 -23.68 68.01 28.19
N LYS A 22 -23.18 68.06 26.94
CA LYS A 22 -22.38 69.20 26.43
C LYS A 22 -23.07 70.55 26.66
N SER A 23 -24.38 70.63 26.45
CA SER A 23 -25.17 71.86 26.66
C SER A 23 -25.23 72.31 28.12
N GLU A 24 -25.13 71.38 29.08
CA GLU A 24 -25.15 71.66 30.52
C GLU A 24 -23.76 72.09 31.00
N ILE A 25 -22.71 71.42 30.52
CA ILE A 25 -21.30 71.81 30.78
C ILE A 25 -21.04 73.23 30.27
N VAL A 26 -21.58 73.59 29.11
CA VAL A 26 -21.50 74.95 28.57
C VAL A 26 -22.18 75.98 29.47
N LYS A 27 -23.30 75.63 30.13
CA LYS A 27 -23.97 76.53 31.09
C LYS A 27 -23.12 76.74 32.34
N VAL A 28 -22.49 75.67 32.83
CA VAL A 28 -21.55 75.72 33.97
C VAL A 28 -20.35 76.61 33.63
N ALA A 29 -19.72 76.39 32.47
CA ALA A 29 -18.60 77.21 32.01
C ALA A 29 -18.95 78.69 31.93
N LYS A 30 -20.13 79.02 31.39
CA LYS A 30 -20.63 80.40 31.33
C LYS A 30 -20.90 81.03 32.70
N HIS A 31 -21.38 80.24 33.67
CA HIS A 31 -21.64 80.72 35.03
C HIS A 31 -20.34 81.13 35.73
N TYR A 32 -19.28 80.36 35.55
CA TYR A 32 -17.95 80.66 36.09
C TYR A 32 -17.14 81.64 35.22
N GLY A 33 -17.71 82.14 34.12
CA GLY A 33 -17.03 83.09 33.23
C GLY A 33 -15.85 82.50 32.44
N ILE A 34 -15.80 81.17 32.28
CA ILE A 34 -14.73 80.48 31.55
C ILE A 34 -14.92 80.70 30.05
N GLU A 35 -13.91 81.25 29.39
CA GLU A 35 -13.91 81.40 27.93
C GLU A 35 -13.59 80.06 27.25
N PHE A 36 -14.42 79.67 26.29
CA PHE A 36 -14.20 78.45 25.49
C PHE A 36 -14.63 78.69 24.05
N GLN A 37 -14.03 77.96 23.10
CA GLN A 37 -14.44 78.04 21.70
C GLN A 37 -15.69 77.17 21.46
N PRO A 38 -16.73 77.66 20.75
CA PRO A 38 -17.97 76.91 20.53
C PRO A 38 -17.79 75.55 19.80
N LEU A 39 -16.71 75.39 19.03
CA LEU A 39 -16.38 74.17 18.29
C LEU A 39 -15.71 73.08 19.14
N MET A 40 -15.32 73.38 20.38
CA MET A 40 -14.59 72.44 21.22
C MET A 40 -15.43 71.21 21.56
N ARG A 41 -14.75 70.06 21.72
CA ARG A 41 -15.39 68.78 22.08
C ARG A 41 -15.84 68.82 23.54
N LYS A 42 -16.80 67.96 23.89
CA LYS A 42 -17.36 67.87 25.25
C LYS A 42 -16.23 67.73 26.29
N ASP A 43 -15.26 66.88 26.02
CA ASP A 43 -14.17 66.55 26.93
C ASP A 43 -13.18 67.71 27.10
N GLU A 44 -12.98 68.53 26.05
CA GLU A 44 -12.11 69.71 26.09
C GLU A 44 -12.73 70.82 26.95
N ILE A 45 -14.02 71.11 26.75
CA ILE A 45 -14.74 72.10 27.58
C ILE A 45 -14.80 71.61 29.04
N LYS A 46 -15.03 70.30 29.24
CA LYS A 46 -15.02 69.67 30.56
C LYS A 46 -13.67 69.82 31.26
N ARG A 47 -12.55 69.70 30.54
CA ARG A 47 -11.20 69.91 31.09
C ARG A 47 -11.01 71.33 31.60
N TYR A 48 -11.41 72.36 30.84
CA TYR A 48 -11.31 73.74 31.31
C TYR A 48 -12.17 74.02 32.55
N VAL A 49 -13.38 73.45 32.58
CA VAL A 49 -14.24 73.56 33.78
C VAL A 49 -13.61 72.84 34.98
N LEU A 50 -13.01 71.67 34.78
CA LEU A 50 -12.30 70.94 35.83
C LEU A 50 -11.07 71.69 36.34
N GLU A 51 -10.27 72.27 35.45
CA GLU A 51 -9.08 73.06 35.77
C GLU A 51 -9.46 74.27 36.64
N TYR A 52 -10.48 75.03 36.22
CA TYR A 52 -10.98 76.16 36.99
C TYR A 52 -11.55 75.77 38.36
N LEU A 53 -12.29 74.66 38.45
CA LEU A 53 -12.84 74.17 39.73
C LEU A 53 -11.75 73.64 40.68
N VAL A 54 -10.61 73.18 40.16
CA VAL A 54 -9.45 72.82 40.98
C VAL A 54 -8.67 74.06 41.43
N ASP A 55 -8.51 75.05 40.54
CA ASP A 55 -7.82 76.31 40.83
C ASP A 55 -8.56 77.14 41.90
N GLU A 56 -9.90 77.16 41.87
CA GLU A 56 -10.73 77.77 42.91
C GLU A 56 -10.78 76.95 44.21
N SER A 57 -10.00 75.85 44.32
CA SER A 57 -9.95 74.91 45.46
C SER A 57 -11.27 74.23 45.81
N VAL A 58 -12.21 74.25 44.87
CA VAL A 58 -13.55 73.68 45.02
C VAL A 58 -13.53 72.16 44.85
N LEU A 59 -12.59 71.62 44.06
CA LEU A 59 -12.33 70.19 43.90
C LEU A 59 -10.85 69.85 44.21
N PRO A 60 -10.55 68.64 44.73
CA PRO A 60 -9.18 68.23 44.99
C PRO A 60 -8.41 67.97 43.67
N SER A 61 -7.12 68.36 43.65
CA SER A 61 -6.22 68.26 42.49
C SER A 61 -6.01 66.83 41.95
N THR A 62 -6.29 65.82 42.76
CA THR A 62 -6.22 64.39 42.37
C THR A 62 -7.17 64.03 41.23
N VAL A 63 -8.22 64.83 41.00
CA VAL A 63 -9.24 64.58 39.98
C VAL A 63 -8.72 64.82 38.56
N LEU A 64 -7.85 65.82 38.39
CA LEU A 64 -7.25 66.13 37.08
C LEU A 64 -6.34 65.00 36.60
N GLU A 65 -5.60 64.36 37.50
CA GLU A 65 -4.71 63.24 37.18
C GLU A 65 -5.49 62.04 36.63
N THR A 66 -6.63 61.70 37.24
CA THR A 66 -7.48 60.60 36.77
C THR A 66 -8.09 60.86 35.39
N ALA A 67 -8.49 62.10 35.07
CA ALA A 67 -9.13 62.46 33.81
C ALA A 67 -8.19 62.45 32.58
N ILE A 68 -6.87 62.45 32.80
CA ILE A 68 -5.85 62.45 31.75
C ILE A 68 -5.56 61.02 31.24
N THR A 69 -5.88 59.98 32.02
CA THR A 69 -5.36 58.61 31.80
C THR A 69 -6.10 57.76 30.77
N VAL A 70 -7.18 58.24 30.14
CA VAL A 70 -7.85 57.47 29.07
C VAL A 70 -7.83 58.25 27.75
N PRO A 71 -6.71 58.21 27.00
CA PRO A 71 -6.69 58.68 25.63
C PRO A 71 -7.52 57.70 24.78
N THR A 72 -8.62 58.20 24.22
CA THR A 72 -9.44 57.51 23.21
C THR A 72 -8.65 57.09 21.96
N ASP A 73 -7.45 57.64 21.72
CA ASP A 73 -6.57 57.27 20.60
C ASP A 73 -5.99 55.86 20.71
N ASN A 74 -5.78 55.34 21.92
CA ASN A 74 -5.25 53.98 22.11
C ASN A 74 -6.20 52.89 21.60
N THR A 75 -7.50 53.20 21.48
CA THR A 75 -8.51 52.21 21.04
C THR A 75 -8.34 51.80 19.57
N PHE A 76 -7.79 52.69 18.73
CA PHE A 76 -7.61 52.41 17.31
C PHE A 76 -6.37 51.55 17.06
N GLU A 77 -5.27 51.83 17.75
CA GLU A 77 -4.05 51.00 17.71
C GLU A 77 -4.28 49.62 18.30
N LEU A 78 -5.05 49.52 19.40
CA LEU A 78 -5.45 48.23 19.97
C LEU A 78 -6.25 47.38 18.97
N LYS A 79 -7.23 47.96 18.27
CA LYS A 79 -8.01 47.25 17.24
C LYS A 79 -7.16 46.83 16.05
N ARG A 80 -6.21 47.67 15.64
CA ARG A 80 -5.27 47.36 14.57
C ARG A 80 -4.38 46.17 14.93
N LEU A 81 -3.84 46.18 16.15
CA LEU A 81 -3.00 45.09 16.68
C LEU A 81 -3.81 43.78 16.83
N GLU A 82 -5.05 43.87 17.29
CA GLU A 82 -5.95 42.72 17.40
C GLU A 82 -6.27 42.10 16.03
N MET A 83 -6.49 42.93 15.01
CA MET A 83 -6.71 42.48 13.64
C MET A 83 -5.48 41.80 13.05
N GLU A 84 -4.28 42.33 13.34
CA GLU A 84 -3.01 41.75 12.89
C GLU A 84 -2.75 40.40 13.57
N MET A 85 -2.98 40.31 14.88
CA MET A 85 -2.91 39.05 15.64
C MET A 85 -3.91 38.01 15.12
N ASN A 86 -5.16 38.40 14.84
CA ASN A 86 -6.16 37.50 14.27
C ASN A 86 -5.77 36.98 12.88
N LYS A 87 -5.13 37.82 12.07
CA LYS A 87 -4.59 37.42 10.76
C LYS A 87 -3.45 36.41 10.92
N GLU A 88 -2.53 36.66 11.85
CA GLU A 88 -1.43 35.76 12.19
C GLU A 88 -1.93 34.38 12.62
N ILE A 89 -2.91 34.35 13.55
CA ILE A 89 -3.53 33.11 14.03
C ILE A 89 -4.13 32.33 12.88
N ARG A 90 -4.90 33.00 12.01
CA ARG A 90 -5.56 32.37 10.87
C ARG A 90 -4.57 31.81 9.84
N LEU A 91 -3.46 32.50 9.61
CA LEU A 91 -2.38 31.99 8.74
C LEU A 91 -1.73 30.75 9.34
N LYS A 92 -1.42 30.79 10.64
CA LYS A 92 -0.82 29.68 11.38
C LYS A 92 -1.75 28.46 11.52
N GLU A 93 -3.06 28.66 11.48
CA GLU A 93 -4.04 27.57 11.41
C GLU A 93 -4.06 26.93 10.03
N MET A 94 -4.12 27.72 8.96
CA MET A 94 -4.04 27.20 7.59
C MET A 94 -2.74 26.43 7.33
N GLU A 95 -1.61 26.91 7.85
CA GLU A 95 -0.32 26.22 7.70
C GLU A 95 -0.32 24.86 8.42
N ARG A 96 -0.82 24.82 9.65
CA ARG A 96 -0.98 23.56 10.41
C ARG A 96 -1.94 22.59 9.74
N GLU A 97 -3.00 23.08 9.09
CA GLU A 97 -3.93 22.25 8.35
C GLU A 97 -3.28 21.64 7.11
N ARG A 98 -2.55 22.44 6.33
CA ARG A 98 -1.78 21.94 5.17
C ARG A 98 -0.74 20.90 5.58
N GLU A 99 -0.02 21.15 6.67
CA GLU A 99 0.98 20.20 7.18
C GLU A 99 0.33 18.87 7.62
N ARG A 100 -0.85 18.93 8.25
CA ARG A 100 -1.61 17.72 8.61
C ARG A 100 -2.08 16.95 7.38
N GLU A 101 -2.62 17.65 6.38
CA GLU A 101 -3.04 17.02 5.13
C GLU A 101 -1.86 16.37 4.39
N GLU A 102 -0.70 17.02 4.37
CA GLU A 102 0.51 16.49 3.73
C GLU A 102 1.00 15.23 4.44
N ARG A 103 1.07 15.25 5.77
CA ARG A 103 1.39 14.05 6.57
C ARG A 103 0.41 12.91 6.33
N GLU A 104 -0.89 13.21 6.24
CA GLU A 104 -1.91 12.20 5.99
C GLU A 104 -1.79 11.61 4.56
N ARG A 105 -1.43 12.43 3.57
CA ARG A 105 -1.14 11.94 2.21
C ARG A 105 0.09 11.04 2.19
N GLU A 106 1.17 11.45 2.83
CA GLU A 106 2.38 10.63 2.95
C GLU A 106 2.10 9.31 3.65
N GLU A 107 1.30 9.31 4.73
CA GLU A 107 0.95 8.08 5.44
C GLU A 107 0.14 7.13 4.56
N ARG A 108 -0.84 7.65 3.81
CA ARG A 108 -1.60 6.86 2.83
C ARG A 108 -0.72 6.31 1.71
N GLU A 109 0.28 7.05 1.25
CA GLU A 109 1.24 6.58 0.25
C GLU A 109 2.13 5.47 0.80
N ARG A 110 2.68 5.64 2.01
CA ARG A 110 3.47 4.61 2.70
C ARG A 110 2.66 3.33 2.92
N GLU A 111 1.41 3.45 3.34
CA GLU A 111 0.52 2.31 3.54
C GLU A 111 0.26 1.56 2.21
N ARG A 112 0.09 2.28 1.10
CA ARG A 112 -0.06 1.67 -0.23
C ARG A 112 1.22 0.95 -0.64
N GLU A 113 2.38 1.58 -0.48
CA GLU A 113 3.66 0.95 -0.79
C GLU A 113 3.89 -0.31 0.06
N GLU A 114 3.54 -0.27 1.35
CA GLU A 114 3.71 -1.42 2.25
C GLU A 114 2.78 -2.57 1.83
N ARG A 115 1.51 -2.28 1.51
CA ARG A 115 0.58 -3.27 0.97
C ARG A 115 1.06 -3.86 -0.36
N GLU A 116 1.63 -3.04 -1.24
CA GLU A 116 2.20 -3.51 -2.50
C GLU A 116 3.41 -4.43 -2.28
N ARG A 117 4.32 -4.06 -1.38
CA ARG A 117 5.47 -4.89 -0.99
C ARG A 117 5.01 -6.21 -0.37
N GLU A 118 3.99 -6.17 0.49
CA GLU A 118 3.41 -7.37 1.10
C GLU A 118 2.81 -8.30 0.05
N MET A 119 1.98 -7.76 -0.86
CA MET A 119 1.44 -8.53 -1.98
C MET A 119 2.54 -9.12 -2.87
N GLN A 120 3.63 -8.39 -3.09
CA GLN A 120 4.76 -8.87 -3.88
C GLN A 120 5.50 -10.02 -3.20
N MET A 121 5.77 -9.89 -1.89
CA MET A 121 6.36 -10.98 -1.10
C MET A 121 5.45 -12.21 -1.06
N GLN A 122 4.13 -12.03 -0.98
CA GLN A 122 3.16 -13.12 -1.00
C GLN A 122 3.23 -13.88 -2.33
N LYS A 123 3.18 -13.16 -3.46
CA LYS A 123 3.29 -13.75 -4.80
C LYS A 123 4.61 -14.49 -4.97
N GLU A 124 5.73 -13.91 -4.52
CA GLU A 124 7.03 -14.57 -4.61
C GLU A 124 7.09 -15.86 -3.78
N LYS A 125 6.49 -15.87 -2.59
CA LYS A 125 6.38 -17.09 -1.77
C LYS A 125 5.54 -18.16 -2.47
N GLU A 126 4.36 -17.79 -2.99
CA GLU A 126 3.47 -18.70 -3.71
C GLU A 126 4.15 -19.27 -4.97
N GLU A 127 4.89 -18.44 -5.71
CA GLU A 127 5.64 -18.89 -6.88
C GLU A 127 6.77 -19.86 -6.51
N ARG A 128 7.53 -19.57 -5.46
CA ARG A 128 8.57 -20.48 -4.92
C ARG A 128 7.97 -21.80 -4.44
N GLU A 129 6.82 -21.77 -3.77
CA GLU A 129 6.12 -22.99 -3.34
C GLU A 129 5.66 -23.82 -4.53
N MET A 130 5.05 -23.18 -5.53
CA MET A 130 4.65 -23.85 -6.77
C MET A 130 5.85 -24.46 -7.51
N GLN A 131 6.99 -23.78 -7.53
CA GLN A 131 8.21 -24.28 -8.15
C GLN A 131 8.76 -25.50 -7.40
N MET A 132 8.83 -25.44 -6.07
CA MET A 132 9.25 -26.59 -5.24
C MET A 132 8.30 -27.79 -5.43
N GLN A 133 7.00 -27.54 -5.56
CA GLN A 133 6.01 -28.60 -5.77
C GLN A 133 6.20 -29.27 -7.14
N LYS A 134 6.36 -28.48 -8.21
CA LYS A 134 6.66 -29.00 -9.55
C LYS A 134 7.94 -29.82 -9.57
N GLU A 135 9.00 -29.34 -8.90
CA GLU A 135 10.28 -30.08 -8.82
C GLU A 135 10.12 -31.40 -8.07
N LYS A 136 9.35 -31.44 -6.98
CA LYS A 136 9.05 -32.69 -6.26
C LYS A 136 8.28 -33.67 -7.13
N GLU A 137 7.25 -33.20 -7.83
CA GLU A 137 6.45 -34.04 -8.75
C GLU A 137 7.29 -34.58 -9.91
N GLU A 138 8.19 -33.77 -10.47
CA GLU A 138 9.10 -34.20 -11.53
C GLU A 138 10.09 -35.27 -11.02
N ARG A 139 10.69 -35.06 -9.84
CA ARG A 139 11.55 -36.05 -9.19
C ARG A 139 10.81 -37.34 -8.90
N GLU A 140 9.57 -37.27 -8.41
CA GLU A 140 8.75 -38.44 -8.16
C GLU A 140 8.41 -39.20 -9.44
N MET A 141 8.03 -38.48 -10.50
CA MET A 141 7.77 -39.07 -11.80
C MET A 141 9.01 -39.75 -12.37
N GLN A 142 10.19 -39.15 -12.18
CA GLN A 142 11.45 -39.75 -12.59
C GLN A 142 11.74 -41.04 -11.81
N MET A 143 11.61 -41.03 -10.48
CA MET A 143 11.77 -42.23 -9.65
C MET A 143 10.80 -43.35 -10.07
N GLN A 144 9.52 -43.03 -10.32
CA GLN A 144 8.54 -44.01 -10.79
C GLN A 144 8.89 -44.58 -12.17
N ARG A 145 9.41 -43.75 -13.09
CA ARG A 145 9.88 -44.22 -14.40
C ARG A 145 11.08 -45.16 -14.28
N GLU A 146 12.04 -44.82 -13.43
CA GLU A 146 13.23 -45.64 -13.16
C GLU A 146 12.86 -46.96 -12.45
N GLU A 147 11.89 -46.94 -11.52
CA GLU A 147 11.38 -48.14 -10.88
C GLU A 147 10.69 -49.06 -11.88
N LYS A 148 9.77 -48.54 -12.71
CA LYS A 148 9.14 -49.31 -13.78
C LYS A 148 10.16 -49.86 -14.78
N ALA A 149 11.21 -49.10 -15.09
CA ALA A 149 12.29 -49.57 -15.95
C ALA A 149 13.06 -50.74 -15.31
N ARG A 150 13.38 -50.65 -14.01
CA ARG A 150 14.02 -51.73 -13.25
C ARG A 150 13.14 -52.98 -13.17
N GLU A 151 11.85 -52.83 -12.93
CA GLU A 151 10.89 -53.94 -12.95
C GLU A 151 10.82 -54.61 -14.32
N HIS A 152 10.75 -53.81 -15.38
CA HIS A 152 10.73 -54.32 -16.75
C HIS A 152 12.04 -55.04 -17.10
N GLU A 153 13.19 -54.48 -16.72
CA GLU A 153 14.50 -55.11 -16.87
C GLU A 153 14.58 -56.44 -16.10
N PHE A 154 14.12 -56.47 -14.86
CA PHE A 154 14.07 -57.68 -14.05
C PHE A 154 13.18 -58.75 -14.67
N ARG A 155 12.00 -58.36 -15.19
CA ARG A 155 11.08 -59.26 -15.90
C ARG A 155 11.70 -59.84 -17.16
N LEU A 156 12.43 -59.03 -17.94
CA LEU A 156 13.17 -59.50 -19.11
C LEU A 156 14.26 -60.51 -18.72
N LYS A 157 15.05 -60.23 -17.67
CA LYS A 157 16.06 -61.17 -17.16
C LYS A 157 15.46 -62.49 -16.67
N GLN A 158 14.29 -62.45 -16.03
CA GLN A 158 13.58 -63.69 -15.66
C GLN A 158 13.14 -64.49 -16.88
N LEU A 159 12.65 -63.82 -17.93
CA LEU A 159 12.29 -64.48 -19.18
C LEU A 159 13.53 -65.06 -19.87
N GLU A 160 14.66 -64.35 -19.89
CA GLU A 160 15.93 -64.86 -20.43
C GLU A 160 16.44 -66.09 -19.67
N LEU A 161 16.44 -66.04 -18.33
CA LEU A 161 16.79 -67.19 -17.49
C LEU A 161 15.77 -68.33 -17.59
N GLY A 162 14.50 -68.01 -17.82
CA GLY A 162 13.42 -68.96 -18.07
C GLY A 162 13.49 -69.59 -19.46
N VAL A 163 14.06 -68.90 -20.45
CA VAL A 163 14.41 -69.46 -21.77
C VAL A 163 15.62 -70.40 -21.64
N ILE A 164 16.55 -70.14 -20.72
CA ILE A 164 17.68 -71.05 -20.42
C ILE A 164 17.26 -72.25 -19.57
N LYS A 165 16.27 -72.11 -18.67
CA LYS A 165 15.68 -73.23 -17.90
C LYS A 165 14.49 -73.92 -18.58
N GLY A 166 14.03 -73.37 -19.72
CA GLY A 166 12.86 -73.81 -20.47
C GLY A 166 13.16 -74.28 -21.89
N SER A 167 14.43 -74.37 -22.29
CA SER A 167 14.85 -75.23 -23.39
C SER A 167 15.18 -76.63 -22.86
N ASP A 168 14.17 -77.32 -22.34
CA ASP A 168 14.07 -78.76 -22.49
C ASP A 168 12.61 -79.15 -22.78
N PRO A 169 12.37 -79.98 -23.82
CA PRO A 169 11.11 -79.96 -24.55
C PRO A 169 10.14 -81.01 -23.99
N LYS A 170 9.15 -80.63 -23.18
CA LYS A 170 8.05 -81.56 -22.82
C LYS A 170 6.71 -80.86 -22.65
N THR A 171 6.02 -80.63 -23.76
CA THR A 171 4.57 -80.74 -23.82
C THR A 171 4.20 -81.73 -24.93
N GLY A 172 3.52 -82.81 -24.53
CA GLY A 172 2.71 -83.63 -25.42
C GLY A 172 3.43 -84.83 -26.06
N LEU A 173 2.93 -86.02 -25.72
CA LEU A 173 3.21 -87.31 -26.35
C LEU A 173 3.29 -87.24 -27.89
N ASP A 174 4.41 -87.64 -28.46
CA ASP A 174 4.44 -88.61 -29.56
C ASP A 174 5.79 -89.32 -29.53
N THR A 175 5.79 -90.63 -29.31
CA THR A 175 6.98 -91.48 -29.43
C THR A 175 7.30 -91.68 -30.91
N GLY A 176 7.72 -90.60 -31.56
CA GLY A 176 8.25 -90.61 -32.91
C GLY A 176 9.67 -91.17 -32.88
N VAL A 177 9.79 -92.49 -33.07
CA VAL A 177 11.03 -93.15 -33.47
C VAL A 177 11.64 -92.34 -34.61
N PHE A 178 12.86 -91.83 -34.41
CA PHE A 178 13.61 -91.16 -35.47
C PHE A 178 13.92 -92.19 -36.56
N ASP A 179 13.06 -92.23 -37.57
CA ASP A 179 13.15 -93.17 -38.66
C ASP A 179 14.17 -92.67 -39.69
N VAL A 180 15.38 -93.22 -39.60
CA VAL A 180 16.49 -92.94 -40.52
C VAL A 180 16.09 -93.26 -41.96
N SER A 181 15.17 -94.21 -42.19
CA SER A 181 14.70 -94.57 -43.54
C SER A 181 13.97 -93.44 -44.26
N LYS A 182 13.41 -92.46 -43.54
CA LYS A 182 12.75 -91.29 -44.15
C LYS A 182 13.72 -90.26 -44.71
N HIS A 183 15.00 -90.33 -44.34
CA HIS A 183 16.03 -89.36 -44.73
C HIS A 183 17.15 -89.98 -45.59
N VAL A 184 17.12 -91.30 -45.83
CA VAL A 184 17.97 -91.93 -46.84
C VAL A 184 17.41 -91.62 -48.22
N LYS A 185 17.81 -90.48 -48.78
CA LYS A 185 17.57 -90.16 -50.19
C LYS A 185 18.35 -91.18 -51.04
N PHE A 186 17.58 -91.96 -51.80
CA PHE A 186 17.97 -92.87 -52.86
C PHE A 186 19.36 -92.61 -53.44
N VAL A 187 20.29 -93.53 -53.16
CA VAL A 187 21.43 -93.76 -54.06
C VAL A 187 20.83 -94.21 -55.40
N PRO A 188 21.24 -93.65 -56.55
CA PRO A 188 20.75 -94.08 -57.85
C PRO A 188 20.92 -95.59 -58.03
N ASN A 189 19.85 -96.29 -58.44
CA ASN A 189 19.90 -97.73 -58.70
C ASN A 189 20.88 -98.02 -59.85
N PHE A 190 22.11 -98.43 -59.51
CA PHE A 190 23.03 -99.00 -60.48
C PHE A 190 22.51 -100.38 -60.91
N ARG A 191 21.89 -100.45 -62.09
CA ARG A 191 21.54 -101.73 -62.72
C ARG A 191 22.83 -102.43 -63.14
N ARG A 192 23.22 -103.45 -62.36
CA ARG A 192 24.25 -104.41 -62.71
C ARG A 192 23.71 -105.30 -63.83
N ILE A 193 24.03 -104.98 -65.08
CA ILE A 193 23.81 -105.87 -66.23
C ILE A 193 24.79 -107.05 -66.07
N MET A 194 24.28 -108.16 -65.55
CA MET A 194 25.00 -109.44 -65.53
C MET A 194 24.56 -110.26 -66.74
N TRP A 195 25.54 -110.50 -67.59
CA TRP A 195 25.57 -111.46 -68.68
C TRP A 195 25.15 -112.87 -68.22
N ARG A 196 24.34 -113.58 -69.01
CA ARG A 196 24.83 -114.73 -69.82
C ARG A 196 23.71 -115.48 -70.55
N ASN A 197 23.99 -115.70 -71.82
CA ASN A 197 23.87 -116.95 -72.58
C ASN A 197 22.51 -117.65 -72.66
N SER A 198 21.87 -117.51 -73.82
CA SER A 198 21.27 -118.65 -74.51
C SER A 198 21.98 -118.85 -75.85
N LEU A 199 22.64 -119.99 -75.99
CA LEU A 199 23.25 -120.48 -77.22
C LEU A 199 22.21 -120.63 -78.33
N THR A 200 22.57 -120.23 -79.55
CA THR A 200 22.21 -120.99 -80.75
C THR A 200 23.34 -120.89 -81.77
N ILE A 201 23.76 -122.05 -82.24
CA ILE A 201 24.86 -122.34 -83.16
C ILE A 201 24.34 -122.35 -84.60
N SER A 202 25.04 -121.70 -85.53
CA SER A 202 25.07 -122.03 -86.96
C SER A 202 26.36 -121.45 -87.58
N LYS A 203 27.41 -122.25 -87.73
CA LYS A 203 27.81 -122.98 -88.96
C LYS A 203 28.09 -122.10 -90.19
N SER A 204 29.38 -121.91 -90.48
CA SER A 204 30.09 -122.17 -91.78
C SER A 204 31.48 -121.50 -91.74
N TRP A 205 32.59 -122.24 -91.68
CA TRP A 205 33.43 -122.70 -92.83
C TRP A 205 34.11 -121.49 -93.53
N VAL A 206 35.44 -121.36 -93.68
CA VAL A 206 36.46 -122.31 -94.16
C VAL A 206 37.90 -121.84 -93.83
N SER A 207 38.77 -122.83 -93.56
CA SER A 207 40.24 -122.86 -93.56
C SER A 207 40.93 -122.23 -94.79
N ASN A 208 42.05 -121.53 -94.61
CA ASN A 208 43.43 -122.03 -94.78
C ASN A 208 44.42 -120.86 -94.66
#